data_AF-A0A942XLI7-F1
#
_entry.id   AF-A0A942XLI7-F1
#
_cell.length_a   1.000
_cell.length_b   1.000
_cell.length_c   1.000
_cell.angle_alpha   90.00
_cell.angle_beta   90.00
_cell.angle_gamma   90.00
#
_symmetry.space_group_name_H-M   'P 1'
#
loop_
_entity.id
_entity.type
_entity.pdbx_description
1 polymer ?
#
loop_
_entity_poly.entity_id
_entity_poly.type
_entity_poly.pdbx_seq_one_letter_code
_entity_poly.pdbx_strand_id
1 'polypeptide(L)'
;MYTEMDIEHPEKNKVVRTWEDGEIPVFQFNMFDEKHRDSILTGAKKLREAPVSILDLRSNTGGNGGIPGEWMERYTQKSVSGHKTVIDTKE
;
A
#
# COMPACT_ATOMS: atom_id res chain seq x y z
N MET A 1 -12.36 -10.47 13.85
CA MET A 1 -13.07 -10.06 12.62
C MET A 1 -12.25 -8.96 11.98
N TYR A 2 -11.84 -9.16 10.73
CA TYR A 2 -11.03 -8.21 9.96
C TYR A 2 -11.96 -7.14 9.36
N THR A 3 -11.63 -5.86 9.47
CA THR A 3 -12.34 -4.81 8.72
C THR A 3 -11.42 -4.23 7.66
N GLU A 4 -11.92 -4.30 6.43
CA GLU A 4 -11.36 -3.76 5.20
C GLU A 4 -11.24 -2.25 5.27
N MET A 5 -10.21 -1.69 4.64
CA MET A 5 -10.14 -0.26 4.38
C MET A 5 -10.72 0.02 2.98
N ASP A 6 -11.76 0.85 2.96
CA ASP A 6 -12.43 1.39 1.79
C ASP A 6 -11.56 2.50 1.17
N ILE A 7 -11.17 2.28 -0.09
CA ILE A 7 -10.35 3.21 -0.87
C ILE A 7 -11.17 4.42 -1.30
N GLU A 8 -12.49 4.27 -1.47
CA GLU A 8 -13.40 5.35 -1.86
C GLU A 8 -13.78 6.24 -0.66
N HIS A 9 -13.79 5.67 0.55
CA HIS A 9 -14.18 6.35 1.79
C HIS A 9 -13.11 6.21 2.88
N PRO A 10 -11.94 6.87 2.72
CA PRO A 10 -10.79 6.69 3.60
C PRO A 10 -11.03 7.10 5.06
N GLU A 11 -12.07 7.87 5.35
CA GLU A 11 -12.52 8.25 6.69
C GLU A 11 -13.19 7.10 7.47
N LYS A 12 -13.65 6.05 6.77
CA LYS A 12 -14.31 4.88 7.38
C LYS A 12 -13.33 3.76 7.75
N ASN A 13 -12.06 3.98 7.43
CA ASN A 13 -10.99 3.03 7.62
C ASN A 13 -10.63 2.94 9.10
N LYS A 14 -11.22 1.96 9.80
CA LYS A 14 -10.85 1.65 11.18
C LYS A 14 -9.44 1.06 11.24
N VAL A 15 -8.59 1.65 12.08
CA VAL A 15 -7.33 1.05 12.52
C VAL A 15 -7.66 -0.10 13.47
N VAL A 16 -7.40 -1.35 13.06
CA VAL A 16 -7.86 -2.54 13.80
C VAL A 16 -6.85 -3.03 14.86
N ARG A 17 -5.68 -2.41 15.07
CA ARG A 17 -4.73 -2.92 16.07
C ARG A 17 -4.10 -1.83 16.92
N THR A 18 -4.60 -1.70 18.13
CA THR A 18 -3.98 -0.98 19.25
C THR A 18 -2.91 -1.89 19.87
N TRP A 19 -1.68 -1.40 19.99
CA TRP A 19 -0.64 -1.97 20.86
C TRP A 19 -0.47 -1.08 22.10
N GLU A 20 0.24 -1.56 23.13
CA GLU A 20 0.43 -0.84 24.40
C GLU A 20 1.00 0.59 24.24
N ASP A 21 1.66 0.88 23.11
CA ASP A 21 2.28 2.19 22.78
C ASP A 21 1.48 3.05 21.77
N GLY A 22 0.24 2.69 21.41
CA GLY A 22 -0.62 3.47 20.52
C GLY A 22 -1.23 2.70 19.34
N GLU A 23 -1.78 3.43 18.36
CA GLU A 23 -2.39 2.85 17.15
C GLU A 23 -1.33 2.55 16.09
N ILE A 24 -1.28 1.30 15.60
CA ILE A 24 -0.42 0.93 14.47
C ILE A 24 -1.17 1.23 13.17
N PRO A 25 -0.68 2.15 12.31
CA PRO A 25 -1.34 2.41 11.05
C PRO A 25 -1.26 1.17 10.15
N VAL A 26 -2.44 0.76 9.68
CA VAL A 26 -2.61 -0.27 8.67
C VAL A 26 -3.03 0.42 7.38
N PHE A 27 -2.38 0.12 6.26
CA PHE A 27 -2.80 0.57 4.95
C PHE A 27 -3.08 -0.64 4.07
N GLN A 28 -4.29 -0.74 3.53
CA GLN A 28 -4.75 -1.82 2.68
C GLN A 28 -5.32 -1.24 1.38
N PHE A 29 -5.02 -1.88 0.25
CA PHE A 29 -5.67 -1.60 -1.02
C PHE A 29 -5.64 -2.81 -1.95
N ASN A 30 -6.67 -2.95 -2.78
CA ASN A 30 -6.93 -4.17 -3.54
C ASN A 30 -6.34 -4.15 -4.96
N MET A 31 -5.82 -3.01 -5.43
CA MET A 31 -5.23 -2.91 -6.76
C MET A 31 -4.31 -1.68 -6.87
N PHE A 32 -3.23 -1.79 -7.65
CA PHE A 32 -2.44 -0.66 -8.13
C PHE A 32 -3.17 0.02 -9.30
N ASP A 33 -4.21 0.79 -8.98
CA ASP A 33 -5.03 1.55 -9.94
C ASP A 33 -4.53 2.99 -10.06
N GLU A 34 -4.41 3.50 -11.29
CA GLU A 34 -4.03 4.90 -11.53
C GLU A 34 -5.07 5.89 -11.02
N LYS A 35 -6.34 5.51 -10.91
CA LYS A 35 -7.38 6.36 -10.30
C LYS A 35 -7.09 6.66 -8.83
N HIS A 36 -6.38 5.78 -8.15
CA HIS A 36 -6.08 5.89 -6.71
C HIS A 36 -4.59 6.08 -6.43
N ARG A 37 -3.80 6.38 -7.47
CA ARG A 37 -2.34 6.54 -7.39
C ARG A 37 -1.90 7.46 -6.25
N ASP A 38 -2.49 8.64 -6.14
CA ASP A 38 -2.09 9.63 -5.13
C ASP A 38 -2.39 9.16 -3.71
N SER A 39 -3.52 8.47 -3.50
CA SER A 39 -3.86 7.85 -2.22
C SER A 39 -2.89 6.72 -1.86
N ILE A 40 -2.54 5.87 -2.84
CA ILE A 40 -1.56 4.78 -2.69
C ILE A 40 -0.19 5.34 -2.29
N LEU A 41 0.31 6.36 -2.99
CA LEU A 41 1.60 7.00 -2.71
C LEU A 41 1.58 7.80 -1.40
N THR A 42 0.45 8.39 -1.02
CA THR A 42 0.28 9.05 0.28
C THR A 42 0.32 8.03 1.42
N GLY A 43 -0.26 6.85 1.23
CA GLY A 43 -0.18 5.73 2.16
C GLY A 43 1.26 5.32 2.44
N ALA A 44 2.11 5.21 1.41
CA ALA A 44 3.53 4.92 1.55
C ALA A 44 4.24 5.91 2.51
N LYS A 45 3.99 7.22 2.33
CA LYS A 45 4.57 8.27 3.16
C LYS A 45 4.09 8.14 4.62
N LYS A 46 2.80 7.94 4.84
CA LYS A 46 2.22 7.78 6.19
C LYS A 46 2.79 6.56 6.92
N LEU A 47 2.93 5.43 6.24
CA LEU A 47 3.49 4.22 6.86
C LEU A 47 4.97 4.38 7.22
N ARG A 48 5.73 5.16 6.43
CA ARG A 48 7.15 5.46 6.70
C ARG A 48 7.33 6.33 7.95
N GLU A 49 6.44 7.30 8.17
CA GLU A 49 6.55 8.25 9.29
C GLU A 49 6.22 7.61 10.64
N ALA A 50 5.56 6.44 10.65
CA ALA A 50 5.23 5.71 11.85
C ALA A 50 6.41 4.82 12.34
N PRO A 51 6.61 4.69 13.67
CA PRO A 51 7.65 3.79 14.21
C PRO A 51 7.46 2.32 13.82
N VAL A 52 6.19 1.89 13.76
CA VAL A 52 5.77 0.56 13.31
C VAL A 52 4.52 0.75 12.45
N SER A 53 4.44 0.05 11.32
CA SER A 53 3.32 0.11 10.38
C SER A 53 3.05 -1.22 9.70
N ILE A 54 1.83 -1.40 9.18
CA ILE A 54 1.43 -2.61 8.45
C ILE A 54 0.90 -2.22 7.06
N LEU A 55 1.49 -2.83 6.03
CA LEU A 55 0.94 -2.82 4.67
C LEU A 55 0.24 -4.17 4.42
N ASP A 56 -1.05 -4.14 4.11
CA ASP A 56 -1.82 -5.35 3.79
C ASP A 56 -2.18 -5.38 2.30
N LEU A 57 -1.58 -6.32 1.57
CA LEU A 57 -1.83 -6.54 0.14
C LEU A 57 -2.44 -7.92 -0.14
N ARG A 58 -2.99 -8.61 0.87
CA ARG A 58 -3.49 -9.99 0.70
C ARG A 58 -4.62 -10.11 -0.31
N SER A 59 -5.43 -9.05 -0.46
CA SER A 59 -6.50 -8.96 -1.46
C SER A 59 -6.08 -8.19 -2.71
N ASN A 60 -4.79 -7.87 -2.86
CA ASN A 60 -4.30 -7.09 -4.00
C ASN A 60 -4.16 -7.96 -5.25
N THR A 61 -4.86 -7.59 -6.33
CA THR A 61 -4.87 -8.36 -7.59
C THR A 61 -3.79 -7.91 -8.59
N GLY A 62 -2.84 -7.07 -8.18
CA GLY A 62 -1.84 -6.46 -9.05
C GLY A 62 -2.30 -5.12 -9.60
N GLY A 63 -2.02 -4.83 -10.88
CA GLY A 63 -2.39 -3.58 -11.56
C GLY A 63 -1.23 -2.96 -12.32
N ASN A 64 -1.17 -1.63 -12.35
CA ASN A 64 -0.12 -0.89 -13.04
C ASN A 64 1.24 -1.12 -12.35
N GLY A 65 2.20 -1.69 -13.09
CA GLY A 65 3.52 -2.05 -12.56
C GLY A 65 4.45 -0.87 -12.23
N GLY A 66 4.12 0.36 -12.62
CA GLY A 66 4.88 1.56 -12.25
C GLY A 66 4.60 2.03 -10.82
N ILE A 67 3.35 1.95 -10.37
CA ILE A 67 2.92 2.44 -9.05
C ILE A 67 3.63 1.72 -7.88
N PRO A 68 3.84 0.38 -7.89
CA PRO A 68 4.61 -0.29 -6.83
C PRO A 68 6.04 0.22 -6.71
N GLY A 69 6.70 0.54 -7.84
CA GLY A 69 8.05 1.10 -7.84
C GLY A 69 8.08 2.43 -7.10
N GLU A 70 7.20 3.35 -7.49
CA GLU A 70 7.08 4.66 -6.83
C GLU A 70 6.66 4.56 -5.36
N TRP A 71 5.81 3.59 -5.02
CA TRP A 71 5.41 3.31 -3.64
C TRP A 71 6.62 2.93 -2.79
N MET A 72 7.46 2.00 -3.28
CA MET A 72 8.69 1.57 -2.60
C MET A 72 9.68 2.73 -2.45
N GLU A 73 9.84 3.56 -3.47
CA GLU A 73 10.72 4.73 -3.40
C GLU A 73 10.22 5.76 -2.37
N ARG A 74 8.90 6.01 -2.29
CA ARG A 74 8.32 6.88 -1.26
C ARG A 74 8.52 6.32 0.15
N TYR A 75 8.29 5.02 0.34
CA TYR A 75 8.39 4.38 1.63
C TYR A 75 9.86 4.28 2.12
N THR A 76 10.79 3.95 1.22
CA THR A 76 12.20 3.72 1.59
C THR A 76 13.08 4.97 1.48
N GLN A 77 12.64 6.01 0.74
CA GLN A 77 13.46 7.15 0.30
C GLN A 77 14.72 6.75 -0.47
N LYS A 78 14.71 5.59 -1.11
CA LYS A 78 15.80 5.10 -1.93
C LYS A 78 15.24 4.71 -3.28
N SER A 79 16.04 4.87 -4.33
CA SER A 79 15.70 4.22 -5.59
C SER A 79 15.87 2.72 -5.38
N VAL A 80 14.77 1.99 -5.58
CA VAL A 80 14.76 0.53 -5.47
C VAL A 80 14.78 -0.02 -6.88
N SER A 81 15.92 -0.57 -7.30
CA SER A 81 16.03 -1.29 -8.56
C SER A 81 15.17 -2.54 -8.48
N GLY A 82 14.00 -2.52 -9.12
CA GLY A 82 13.13 -3.69 -9.16
C GLY A 82 13.74 -4.79 -10.03
N HIS A 83 13.73 -6.03 -9.53
CA HIS A 83 13.85 -7.21 -10.40
C HIS A 83 12.50 -7.44 -11.06
N LYS A 84 12.25 -6.80 -12.21
CA LYS A 84 11.02 -6.96 -12.99
C LYS A 84 11.19 -8.10 -13.99
N THR A 85 10.46 -9.19 -13.79
CA THR A 85 10.27 -10.21 -14.82
C THR A 85 8.92 -9.97 -15.49
N VAL A 86 8.92 -9.74 -16.80
CA VAL A 86 7.71 -9.69 -17.62
C VAL A 86 7.57 -11.05 -18.28
N ILE A 87 6.45 -11.74 -18.03
CA ILE A 87 6.07 -12.94 -18.75
C ILE A 87 5.00 -12.52 -19.74
N ASP A 88 5.36 -12.39 -21.01
CA ASP A 88 4.37 -12.24 -22.08
C ASP A 88 3.74 -13.63 -22.31
N THR A 89 2.42 -13.72 -22.11
CA THR A 89 1.66 -14.98 -22.23
C THR A 89 1.00 -15.13 -23.59
N LYS A 90 1.36 -14.29 -24.57
CA LYS A 90 0.88 -14.42 -25.93
C LYS A 90 1.69 -15.48 -26.69
N GLU A 91 1.09 -16.64 -26.84
CA GLU A 91 1.27 -17.53 -28.01
C GLU A 91 0.08 -17.36 -28.97
#